data_AF-A0AAV9JSU0-F1
#
_entry.id   AF-A0AAV9JSU0-F1
#
_cell.length_a   1.000
_cell.length_b   1.000
_cell.length_c   1.000
_cell.angle_alpha   90.00
_cell.angle_beta   90.00
_cell.angle_gamma   90.00
#
_symmetry.space_group_name_H-M   'P 1'
#
loop_
_entity.id
_entity.type
_entity.pdbx_description
1 polymer ?
#
loop_
_entity_poly.entity_id
_entity_poly.type
_entity_poly.pdbx_seq_one_letter_code
_entity_poly.pdbx_strand_id
1 'polypeptide(L)'
;MALSAKIGSTTLSVQQYMALAAREPRVATSDFAEWLTDTYTYDNGVMVDSSGIEAGIPVSRPGWFDLHDVDERGIPRTTTRSAALDKWKFWSLEDPSLQSGAMRSFVTSSGTCSLDLGVPIFARHPLIMIREAYKGPPPKWNWPLDRIWADYQALMCQKSKDDAALERLLFELRDNDFVVEDDVDSLIVDKRREVAADLKGKRRILLDDFGGLVTIDIDRLRSALPTCNDTVETVVLGHAHPDADALVSAVFEAARRNLDSGSRTCAAWAESIPPEVAHILGPVLCDCLTRKPPDANHALVLVDCQNSPHSNAKLVKAVIDHHPCVTTYPYYVAQSYETSWSSTLQVYIKLLGSGFDLDPTAAKMLAEATVLEAEPELMFAMGKVDRLAMERLKRIAAPMTSYPDLMAIMTGSTNRDYQFSSDYKSDGFGFAVIKSRQRQPSCFTDLSQANNMQEHLPLTIIKQVLYDVDFSAVHCEVITATFNPTYHDKGFRRAVIDVVQQACIAFHGQGNVMAAFDTVTVTAGRSQTPRLLLMPLIKRLVDEHLSFAYSNRLDRYVACGFYCGLNDGAMYGEPGSESTVRAQLCH
;
A
#
# COMPACT_ATOMS: atom_id res chain seq x y z
N MET A 1 19.94 26.17 -20.50
CA MET A 1 19.49 26.88 -21.71
C MET A 1 18.57 25.92 -22.46
N ALA A 2 17.28 26.23 -22.61
CA ALA A 2 16.30 25.30 -23.18
C ALA A 2 16.67 24.92 -24.62
N LEU A 3 16.45 23.65 -25.01
CA LEU A 3 16.82 23.11 -26.33
C LEU A 3 16.20 23.92 -27.49
N SER A 4 14.98 24.44 -27.30
CA SER A 4 14.25 25.32 -28.22
C SER A 4 15.01 26.62 -28.57
N ALA A 5 15.77 27.17 -27.62
CA ALA A 5 16.62 28.33 -27.86
C ALA A 5 17.90 27.99 -28.65
N LYS A 6 18.38 26.74 -28.55
CA LYS A 6 19.56 26.25 -29.28
C LYS A 6 19.27 25.92 -30.76
N ILE A 7 18.01 25.71 -31.12
CA ILE A 7 17.57 25.28 -32.46
C ILE A 7 16.80 26.35 -33.25
N GLY A 8 16.70 27.58 -32.74
CA GLY A 8 16.06 28.68 -33.47
C GLY A 8 14.54 28.50 -33.63
N SER A 9 13.85 28.33 -32.49
CA SER A 9 12.39 28.17 -32.33
C SER A 9 11.52 28.51 -33.56
N THR A 10 11.01 27.46 -34.21
CA THR A 10 9.89 27.50 -35.14
C THR A 10 8.66 27.00 -34.41
N THR A 11 7.61 27.82 -34.37
CA THR A 11 6.31 27.43 -33.82
C THR A 11 5.74 26.26 -34.63
N LEU A 12 5.30 25.18 -33.96
CA LEU A 12 4.74 23.99 -34.64
C LEU A 12 3.21 24.06 -34.70
N SER A 13 2.62 23.51 -35.75
CA SER A 13 1.20 23.15 -35.77
C SER A 13 0.94 21.89 -34.94
N VAL A 14 -0.32 21.65 -34.56
CA VAL A 14 -0.75 20.41 -33.86
C VAL A 14 -0.29 19.16 -34.61
N GLN A 15 -0.45 19.15 -35.92
CA GLN A 15 -0.06 18.05 -36.79
C GLN A 15 1.46 17.80 -36.74
N GLN A 16 2.26 18.86 -36.81
CA GLN A 16 3.72 18.76 -36.74
C GLN A 16 4.19 18.27 -35.37
N TYR A 17 3.55 18.74 -34.30
CA TYR A 17 3.80 18.25 -32.95
C TYR A 17 3.44 16.77 -32.80
N MET A 18 2.25 16.34 -33.23
CA MET A 18 1.85 14.92 -33.12
C MET A 18 2.76 14.01 -33.95
N ALA A 19 3.13 14.43 -35.15
CA ALA A 19 4.09 13.70 -35.97
C ALA A 19 5.48 13.66 -35.33
N LEU A 20 5.89 14.72 -34.62
CA LEU A 20 7.16 14.76 -33.88
C LEU A 20 7.10 13.85 -32.64
N ALA A 21 6.05 13.93 -31.83
CA ALA A 21 5.85 13.10 -30.64
C ALA A 21 5.78 11.60 -30.99
N ALA A 22 5.15 11.25 -32.12
CA ALA A 22 5.11 9.87 -32.60
C ALA A 22 6.49 9.33 -33.03
N ARG A 23 7.39 10.20 -33.51
CA ARG A 23 8.74 9.82 -33.96
C ARG A 23 9.80 9.95 -32.86
N GLU A 24 9.57 10.84 -31.91
CA GLU A 24 10.48 11.17 -30.81
C GLU A 24 9.68 11.29 -29.50
N PRO A 25 9.41 10.18 -28.80
CA PRO A 25 8.56 10.16 -27.60
C PRO A 25 9.06 11.07 -26.46
N ARG A 26 10.35 11.44 -26.44
CA ARG A 26 10.91 12.40 -25.45
C ARG A 26 10.27 13.79 -25.54
N VAL A 27 9.75 14.16 -26.72
CA VAL A 27 9.02 15.42 -26.95
C VAL A 27 7.69 15.47 -26.18
N ALA A 28 7.15 14.30 -25.81
CA ALA A 28 5.94 14.17 -24.98
C ALA A 28 6.22 14.24 -23.46
N THR A 29 7.47 14.37 -23.02
CA THR A 29 7.83 14.42 -21.58
C THR A 29 7.67 15.81 -20.96
N SER A 30 7.83 15.92 -19.64
CA SER A 30 7.84 17.20 -18.89
C SER A 30 8.96 18.15 -19.31
N ASP A 31 9.97 17.66 -19.99
CA ASP A 31 11.25 18.34 -20.18
C ASP A 31 11.31 19.15 -21.48
N PHE A 32 10.22 19.13 -22.26
CA PHE A 32 10.13 19.74 -23.58
C PHE A 32 8.96 20.74 -23.66
N ALA A 33 9.25 22.05 -23.73
CA ALA A 33 8.24 23.10 -23.85
C ALA A 33 8.26 23.70 -25.26
N GLU A 34 7.14 23.62 -25.98
CA GLU A 34 6.94 24.25 -27.29
C GLU A 34 5.65 25.10 -27.31
N TRP A 35 5.69 26.16 -28.11
CA TRP A 35 4.58 27.07 -28.36
C TRP A 35 3.89 26.69 -29.68
N LEU A 36 2.56 26.78 -29.72
CA LEU A 36 1.73 26.46 -30.89
C LEU A 36 1.15 27.77 -31.48
N THR A 37 0.99 27.86 -32.80
CA THR A 37 0.77 29.12 -33.54
C THR A 37 -0.58 29.78 -33.36
N ASP A 38 -1.60 29.05 -32.91
CA ASP A 38 -2.99 29.50 -33.01
C ASP A 38 -3.48 29.96 -31.63
N THR A 39 -3.08 31.16 -31.21
CA THR A 39 -3.47 31.73 -29.92
C THR A 39 -4.64 32.69 -30.05
N TYR A 40 -5.73 32.40 -29.32
CA TYR A 40 -6.86 33.31 -29.08
C TYR A 40 -6.64 34.07 -27.75
N THR A 41 -7.13 35.31 -27.66
CA THR A 41 -7.02 36.19 -26.48
C THR A 41 -8.40 36.47 -25.88
N TYR A 42 -8.52 36.49 -24.55
CA TYR A 42 -9.76 36.86 -23.85
C TYR A 42 -9.78 38.37 -23.59
N ASP A 43 -10.79 39.07 -24.10
CA ASP A 43 -11.00 40.50 -23.87
C ASP A 43 -12.48 40.79 -23.59
N ASN A 44 -12.77 41.50 -22.49
CA ASN A 44 -14.11 41.98 -22.11
C ASN A 44 -15.25 40.94 -22.18
N GLY A 45 -14.99 39.69 -21.78
CA GLY A 45 -16.02 38.65 -21.73
C GLY A 45 -16.14 37.81 -23.01
N VAL A 46 -15.29 38.07 -24.00
CA VAL A 46 -15.31 37.40 -25.31
C VAL A 46 -13.91 37.00 -25.75
N MET A 47 -13.79 35.87 -26.44
CA MET A 47 -12.52 35.42 -26.98
C MET A 47 -12.36 35.97 -28.39
N VAL A 48 -11.21 36.52 -28.71
CA VAL A 48 -10.87 37.01 -30.05
C VAL A 48 -9.68 36.24 -30.61
N ASP A 49 -9.67 35.95 -31.90
CA ASP A 49 -8.53 35.29 -32.56
C ASP A 49 -7.32 36.23 -32.71
N SER A 50 -6.22 35.73 -33.28
CA SER A 50 -5.01 36.54 -33.54
C SER A 50 -5.25 37.71 -34.52
N SER A 51 -6.41 37.75 -35.18
CA SER A 51 -6.86 38.86 -36.04
C SER A 51 -7.85 39.81 -35.35
N GLY A 52 -8.21 39.55 -34.09
CA GLY A 52 -9.10 40.38 -33.29
C GLY A 52 -10.60 40.12 -33.50
N ILE A 53 -10.96 39.01 -34.15
CA ILE A 53 -12.37 38.66 -34.42
C ILE A 53 -12.94 37.83 -33.28
N GLU A 54 -14.11 38.24 -32.78
CA GLU A 54 -14.87 37.55 -31.74
C GLU A 54 -15.27 36.13 -32.15
N ALA A 55 -14.94 35.15 -31.30
CA ALA A 55 -15.20 33.73 -31.48
C ALA A 55 -16.05 33.18 -30.32
N GLY A 56 -17.17 32.54 -30.64
CA GLY A 56 -18.06 31.90 -29.65
C GLY A 56 -17.56 30.52 -29.21
N ILE A 57 -17.58 30.23 -27.90
CA ILE A 57 -17.11 28.95 -27.34
C ILE A 57 -18.27 28.07 -26.81
N PRO A 58 -18.45 26.85 -27.35
CA PRO A 58 -19.40 25.86 -26.82
C PRO A 58 -18.83 25.02 -25.65
N VAL A 59 -19.69 24.23 -25.00
CA VAL A 59 -19.36 23.47 -23.76
C VAL A 59 -18.48 22.25 -24.06
N SER A 60 -17.31 22.17 -23.43
CA SER A 60 -16.32 21.09 -23.60
C SER A 60 -16.63 19.86 -22.72
N ARG A 61 -16.34 18.63 -23.19
CA ARG A 61 -16.35 17.41 -22.35
C ARG A 61 -15.01 16.65 -22.41
N PRO A 62 -14.56 16.03 -21.31
CA PRO A 62 -13.36 15.20 -21.31
C PRO A 62 -13.61 13.84 -21.96
N GLY A 63 -12.62 13.36 -22.71
CA GLY A 63 -12.53 12.03 -23.29
C GLY A 63 -11.09 11.50 -23.26
N TRP A 64 -10.91 10.22 -23.57
CA TRP A 64 -9.60 9.57 -23.63
C TRP A 64 -9.42 8.86 -24.96
N PHE A 65 -8.25 8.95 -25.59
CA PHE A 65 -8.00 8.42 -26.93
C PHE A 65 -6.61 7.79 -27.08
N ASP A 66 -6.42 7.03 -28.15
CA ASP A 66 -5.14 6.44 -28.54
C ASP A 66 -4.40 7.41 -29.47
N LEU A 67 -3.10 7.64 -29.24
CA LEU A 67 -2.28 8.54 -30.07
C LEU A 67 -2.24 8.11 -31.55
N HIS A 68 -2.44 6.83 -31.84
CA HIS A 68 -2.52 6.29 -33.19
C HIS A 68 -3.90 6.48 -33.84
N ASP A 69 -4.92 6.84 -33.07
CA ASP A 69 -6.30 7.03 -33.52
C ASP A 69 -6.65 8.51 -33.68
N VAL A 70 -5.83 9.21 -34.45
CA VAL A 70 -5.95 10.65 -34.68
C VAL A 70 -6.14 10.91 -36.18
N ASP A 71 -7.02 11.85 -36.53
CA ASP A 71 -7.23 12.28 -37.90
C ASP A 71 -6.12 13.23 -38.39
N GLU A 72 -6.19 13.61 -39.66
CA GLU A 72 -5.22 14.50 -40.31
C GLU A 72 -5.15 15.91 -39.69
N ARG A 73 -6.10 16.27 -38.83
CA ARG A 73 -6.19 17.56 -38.13
C ARG A 73 -5.69 17.49 -36.69
N GLY A 74 -5.25 16.32 -36.21
CA GLY A 74 -4.83 16.14 -34.82
C GLY A 74 -5.99 15.85 -33.86
N ILE A 75 -7.18 15.52 -34.38
CA ILE A 75 -8.39 15.23 -33.58
C ILE A 75 -8.56 13.72 -33.44
N PRO A 76 -8.84 13.18 -32.24
CA PRO A 76 -9.10 11.76 -32.06
C PRO A 76 -10.33 11.29 -32.85
N ARG A 77 -10.21 10.16 -33.57
CA ARG A 77 -11.35 9.58 -34.32
C ARG A 77 -12.32 8.86 -33.37
N THR A 78 -11.80 8.26 -32.30
CA THR A 78 -12.60 7.67 -31.22
C THR A 78 -12.17 8.20 -29.86
N THR A 79 -13.14 8.35 -28.95
CA THR A 79 -12.89 8.77 -27.56
C THR A 79 -13.68 7.88 -26.60
N THR A 80 -13.08 7.56 -25.45
CA THR A 80 -13.76 6.88 -24.34
C THR A 80 -14.08 7.86 -23.22
N ARG A 81 -15.13 7.61 -22.44
CA ARG A 81 -15.52 8.45 -21.29
C ARG A 81 -14.81 8.10 -19.98
N SER A 82 -14.12 6.97 -19.94
CA SER A 82 -13.38 6.49 -18.78
C SER A 82 -11.89 6.62 -19.01
N ALA A 83 -11.16 7.00 -17.96
CA ALA A 83 -9.71 6.97 -17.96
C ALA A 83 -9.21 5.54 -18.15
N ALA A 84 -8.18 5.38 -18.98
CA ALA A 84 -7.51 4.10 -19.19
C ALA A 84 -6.00 4.34 -19.28
N LEU A 85 -5.22 3.32 -18.88
CA LEU A 85 -3.77 3.29 -19.11
C LEU A 85 -3.48 3.39 -20.62
N ASP A 86 -2.35 3.98 -20.98
CA ASP A 86 -1.89 4.19 -22.37
C ASP A 86 -2.76 5.11 -23.24
N LYS A 87 -3.74 5.81 -22.65
CA LYS A 87 -4.58 6.77 -23.35
C LYS A 87 -4.26 8.22 -23.01
N TRP A 88 -4.38 9.08 -24.01
CA TRP A 88 -4.23 10.51 -23.89
C TRP A 88 -5.56 11.14 -23.49
N LYS A 89 -5.52 12.07 -22.53
CA LYS A 89 -6.72 12.84 -22.18
C LYS A 89 -6.93 13.91 -23.25
N PHE A 90 -8.13 13.98 -23.77
CA PHE A 90 -8.59 14.90 -24.79
C PHE A 90 -9.82 15.65 -24.29
N TRP A 91 -9.97 16.90 -24.71
CA TRP A 91 -11.17 17.68 -24.49
C TRP A 91 -11.76 18.06 -25.84
N SER A 92 -12.96 17.55 -26.13
CA SER A 92 -13.59 17.69 -27.44
C SER A 92 -14.53 18.89 -27.54
N LEU A 93 -14.72 19.38 -28.78
CA LEU A 93 -15.86 20.18 -29.21
C LEU A 93 -16.84 19.25 -29.96
N GLU A 94 -18.15 19.43 -29.78
CA GLU A 94 -19.19 18.60 -30.44
C GLU A 94 -19.43 19.00 -31.92
N ASP A 95 -18.81 20.07 -32.44
CA ASP A 95 -19.02 20.54 -33.83
C ASP A 95 -17.75 20.39 -34.70
N PRO A 96 -17.78 19.55 -35.76
CA PRO A 96 -16.65 19.34 -36.67
C PRO A 96 -16.37 20.50 -37.64
N SER A 97 -17.17 21.58 -37.64
CA SER A 97 -16.94 22.79 -38.44
C SER A 97 -16.04 23.83 -37.77
N LEU A 98 -15.68 23.64 -36.50
CA LEU A 98 -14.83 24.56 -35.74
C LEU A 98 -13.35 24.17 -35.83
N GLN A 99 -12.50 25.13 -36.22
CA GLN A 99 -11.04 25.00 -36.16
C GLN A 99 -10.55 25.34 -34.74
N SER A 100 -9.62 24.52 -34.24
CA SER A 100 -9.00 24.69 -32.92
C SER A 100 -7.50 24.43 -33.05
N GLY A 101 -6.69 25.29 -32.42
CA GLY A 101 -5.30 24.98 -32.11
C GLY A 101 -5.20 23.98 -30.96
N ALA A 102 -4.18 23.13 -30.95
CA ALA A 102 -3.79 22.44 -29.73
C ALA A 102 -3.09 23.46 -28.83
N MET A 103 -3.28 23.34 -27.52
CA MET A 103 -2.37 23.95 -26.57
C MET A 103 -1.81 22.83 -25.71
N ARG A 104 -0.48 22.68 -25.70
CA ARG A 104 0.19 22.09 -24.54
C ARG A 104 0.15 23.16 -23.46
N SER A 105 -0.96 23.28 -22.75
CA SER A 105 -1.09 24.26 -21.68
C SER A 105 -0.21 23.82 -20.51
N PHE A 106 1.01 24.36 -20.41
CA PHE A 106 1.49 24.77 -19.10
C PHE A 106 0.64 25.98 -18.71
N VAL A 107 -0.43 25.78 -17.94
CA VAL A 107 -0.98 26.90 -17.16
C VAL A 107 -0.01 27.13 -16.01
N THR A 108 1.04 27.91 -16.28
CA THR A 108 1.70 28.67 -15.21
C THR A 108 0.98 29.99 -15.09
N SER A 109 -0.10 30.04 -14.29
CA SER A 109 -0.60 31.35 -13.81
C SER A 109 -0.02 31.73 -12.44
N SER A 110 0.77 30.86 -11.80
CA SER A 110 1.48 31.22 -10.54
C SER A 110 2.66 30.30 -10.15
N GLY A 111 3.19 29.47 -11.06
CA GLY A 111 4.32 28.58 -10.74
C GLY A 111 3.96 27.34 -9.90
N THR A 112 2.68 26.99 -9.79
CA THR A 112 2.21 25.72 -9.22
C THR A 112 1.62 24.86 -10.34
N CYS A 113 2.01 23.59 -10.45
CA CYS A 113 1.33 22.64 -11.33
C CYS A 113 -0.14 22.57 -10.90
N SER A 114 -1.11 22.75 -11.82
CA SER A 114 -2.50 22.45 -11.47
C SER A 114 -2.64 20.94 -11.32
N LEU A 115 -2.54 20.49 -10.07
CA LEU A 115 -3.01 19.19 -9.62
C LEU A 115 -4.45 18.98 -10.11
N ASP A 116 -4.77 17.72 -10.39
CA ASP A 116 -6.03 17.17 -10.92
C ASP A 116 -7.30 17.46 -10.09
N LEU A 117 -7.42 18.61 -9.44
CA LEU A 117 -8.66 19.04 -8.79
C LEU A 117 -9.59 19.62 -9.85
N GLY A 118 -10.26 18.71 -10.55
CA GLY A 118 -11.49 18.92 -11.30
C GLY A 118 -11.63 20.29 -11.94
N VAL A 119 -11.16 20.42 -13.19
CA VAL A 119 -11.77 21.38 -14.12
C VAL A 119 -13.27 21.09 -14.07
N PRO A 120 -14.10 22.01 -13.53
CA PRO A 120 -15.52 21.75 -13.39
C PRO A 120 -16.14 21.41 -14.75
N ILE A 121 -17.16 20.55 -14.81
CA ILE A 121 -17.87 20.21 -16.07
C ILE A 121 -18.41 21.47 -16.77
N PHE A 122 -18.59 22.57 -16.03
CA PHE A 122 -19.01 23.88 -16.52
C PHE A 122 -17.86 24.84 -16.86
N ALA A 123 -16.61 24.50 -16.54
CA ALA A 123 -15.46 25.33 -16.88
C ALA A 123 -15.12 25.18 -18.37
N ARG A 124 -15.27 26.28 -19.10
CA ARG A 124 -14.96 26.38 -20.52
C ARG A 124 -13.45 26.60 -20.66
N HIS A 125 -12.73 25.59 -21.14
CA HIS A 125 -11.35 25.79 -21.56
C HIS A 125 -11.35 26.23 -23.03
N PRO A 126 -10.79 27.41 -23.35
CA PRO A 126 -10.83 27.94 -24.71
C PRO A 126 -9.94 27.17 -25.71
N LEU A 127 -9.29 26.09 -25.30
CA LEU A 127 -8.22 25.43 -26.03
C LEU A 127 -8.27 23.91 -25.86
N ILE A 128 -7.95 23.17 -26.93
CA ILE A 128 -7.77 21.71 -26.86
C ILE A 128 -6.55 21.39 -26.00
N MET A 129 -6.76 20.63 -24.92
CA MET A 129 -5.72 20.16 -24.01
C MET A 129 -5.48 18.67 -24.25
N ILE A 130 -4.24 18.31 -24.58
CA ILE A 130 -3.80 16.91 -24.79
C ILE A 130 -2.70 16.61 -23.77
N ARG A 131 -2.96 15.65 -22.87
CA ARG A 131 -2.05 15.26 -21.78
C ARG A 131 -1.88 13.74 -21.76
N GLU A 132 -0.65 13.27 -21.67
CA GLU A 132 -0.35 11.86 -21.38
C GLU A 132 -0.86 11.57 -19.96
N ALA A 133 -1.88 10.72 -19.85
CA ALA A 133 -2.55 10.51 -18.56
C ALA A 133 -1.71 9.65 -17.62
N TYR A 134 -0.95 8.70 -18.18
CA TYR A 134 -0.06 7.78 -17.46
C TYR A 134 1.01 7.30 -18.46
N LYS A 135 2.29 7.25 -18.03
CA LYS A 135 3.33 6.59 -18.82
C LYS A 135 2.91 5.14 -19.04
N GLY A 136 2.90 4.71 -20.29
CA GLY A 136 2.77 3.29 -20.57
C GLY A 136 3.95 2.51 -20.00
N PRO A 137 3.80 1.18 -19.83
CA PRO A 137 4.96 0.36 -19.47
C PRO A 137 6.07 0.67 -20.47
N PRO A 138 7.31 0.91 -20.01
CA PRO A 138 8.41 1.12 -20.94
C PRO A 138 8.47 -0.07 -21.89
N PRO A 139 9.01 0.11 -23.12
CA PRO A 139 9.35 -1.01 -23.99
C PRO A 139 9.99 -2.13 -23.17
N LYS A 140 9.85 -3.41 -23.51
CA LYS A 140 10.58 -4.45 -22.78
C LYS A 140 12.08 -4.30 -23.05
N TRP A 141 12.75 -3.46 -22.25
CA TRP A 141 14.19 -3.39 -22.22
C TRP A 141 14.65 -4.65 -21.47
N ASN A 142 15.47 -5.48 -22.12
CA ASN A 142 15.95 -6.73 -21.54
C ASN A 142 17.13 -6.45 -20.59
N TRP A 143 16.87 -5.71 -19.51
CA TRP A 143 17.87 -5.49 -18.48
C TRP A 143 18.13 -6.79 -17.70
N PRO A 144 19.39 -7.12 -17.36
CA PRO A 144 19.71 -8.34 -16.62
C PRO A 144 18.93 -8.45 -15.30
N LEU A 145 18.85 -7.35 -14.54
CA LEU A 145 18.15 -7.32 -13.26
C LEU A 145 16.64 -7.59 -13.40
N ASP A 146 16.00 -7.08 -14.45
CA ASP A 146 14.56 -7.30 -14.68
C ASP A 146 14.27 -8.78 -14.95
N ARG A 147 15.18 -9.48 -15.66
CA ARG A 147 15.08 -10.92 -15.88
C ARG A 147 15.32 -11.73 -14.60
N ILE A 148 16.39 -11.42 -13.87
CA ILE A 148 16.70 -12.07 -12.59
C ILE A 148 15.54 -11.91 -11.62
N TRP A 149 14.94 -10.72 -11.58
CA TRP A 149 13.79 -10.44 -10.74
C TRP A 149 12.56 -11.25 -11.16
N ALA A 150 12.27 -11.38 -12.45
CA ALA A 150 11.19 -12.22 -12.94
C ALA A 150 11.40 -13.71 -12.58
N ASP A 151 12.63 -14.21 -12.69
CA ASP A 151 12.99 -15.58 -12.30
C ASP A 151 12.82 -15.77 -10.77
N TYR A 152 13.27 -14.80 -9.98
CA TYR A 152 13.07 -14.78 -8.52
C TYR A 152 11.59 -14.79 -8.15
N GLN A 153 10.78 -13.91 -8.74
CA GLN A 153 9.34 -13.85 -8.51
C GLN A 153 8.66 -15.18 -8.85
N ALA A 154 9.04 -15.79 -9.98
CA ALA A 154 8.49 -17.08 -10.39
C ALA A 154 8.77 -18.19 -9.37
N LEU A 155 9.92 -18.17 -8.70
CA LEU A 155 10.24 -19.10 -7.61
C LEU A 155 9.40 -18.81 -6.35
N MET A 156 9.23 -17.54 -5.99
CA MET A 156 8.46 -17.15 -4.80
C MET A 156 6.95 -17.41 -4.95
N CYS A 157 6.41 -17.37 -6.17
CA CYS A 157 5.00 -17.66 -6.43
C CYS A 157 4.65 -19.16 -6.51
N GLN A 158 5.63 -20.07 -6.44
CA GLN A 158 5.35 -21.51 -6.47
C GLN A 158 4.72 -21.99 -5.16
N LYS A 159 3.68 -22.83 -5.25
CA LYS A 159 2.99 -23.40 -4.07
C LYS A 159 3.92 -24.24 -3.18
N SER A 160 4.94 -24.87 -3.75
CA SER A 160 6.05 -25.47 -3.03
C SER A 160 7.25 -24.55 -3.15
N LYS A 161 7.68 -23.92 -2.04
CA LYS A 161 8.91 -23.13 -2.02
C LYS A 161 10.09 -24.06 -2.38
N ASP A 162 10.67 -23.88 -3.57
CA ASP A 162 11.90 -24.57 -3.98
C ASP A 162 13.11 -23.78 -3.45
N ASP A 163 13.37 -23.94 -2.15
CA ASP A 163 14.48 -23.25 -1.47
C ASP A 163 15.83 -23.55 -2.14
N ALA A 164 16.01 -24.75 -2.71
CA ALA A 164 17.24 -25.11 -3.39
C ALA A 164 17.41 -24.35 -4.72
N ALA A 165 16.34 -24.13 -5.48
CA ALA A 165 16.38 -23.28 -6.67
C ALA A 165 16.60 -21.81 -6.32
N LEU A 166 15.97 -21.33 -5.25
CA LEU A 166 16.16 -19.96 -4.76
C LEU A 166 17.62 -19.72 -4.36
N GLU A 167 18.22 -20.66 -3.63
CA GLU A 167 19.63 -20.60 -3.26
C GLU A 167 20.54 -20.59 -4.49
N ARG A 168 20.33 -21.51 -5.45
CA ARG A 168 21.12 -21.53 -6.69
C ARG A 168 21.04 -20.20 -7.43
N LEU A 169 19.84 -19.65 -7.60
CA LEU A 169 19.64 -18.35 -8.25
C LEU A 169 20.47 -17.28 -7.55
N LEU A 170 20.38 -17.16 -6.22
CA LEU A 170 21.07 -16.12 -5.45
C LEU A 170 22.60 -16.31 -5.41
N PHE A 171 23.10 -17.55 -5.41
CA PHE A 171 24.54 -17.84 -5.48
C PHE A 171 25.16 -17.53 -6.84
N GLU A 172 24.39 -17.66 -7.92
CA GLU A 172 24.87 -17.41 -9.29
C GLU A 172 24.97 -15.91 -9.62
N LEU A 173 24.30 -15.05 -8.85
CA LEU A 173 24.34 -13.59 -9.04
C LEU A 173 25.75 -13.02 -8.80
N ARG A 174 26.18 -12.15 -9.70
CA ARG A 174 27.45 -11.43 -9.70
C ARG A 174 27.22 -9.95 -9.48
N ASP A 175 28.25 -9.22 -9.06
CA ASP A 175 28.11 -7.78 -8.76
C ASP A 175 27.66 -6.96 -9.98
N ASN A 176 28.07 -7.38 -11.19
CA ASN A 176 27.64 -6.77 -12.45
C ASN A 176 26.15 -6.97 -12.76
N ASP A 177 25.49 -7.96 -12.17
CA ASP A 177 24.06 -8.24 -12.40
C ASP A 177 23.16 -7.21 -11.71
N PHE A 178 23.72 -6.43 -10.78
CA PHE A 178 23.01 -5.40 -10.03
C PHE A 178 23.31 -3.98 -10.51
N VAL A 179 23.96 -3.83 -11.67
CA VAL A 179 24.23 -2.50 -12.24
C VAL A 179 22.89 -1.91 -12.68
N VAL A 180 22.53 -0.78 -12.06
CA VAL A 180 21.38 0.01 -12.46
C VAL A 180 21.89 1.11 -13.38
N GLU A 181 21.66 0.95 -14.68
CA GLU A 181 22.00 2.00 -15.64
C GLU A 181 21.10 3.22 -15.45
N ASP A 182 21.64 4.41 -15.76
CA ASP A 182 20.88 5.65 -15.78
C ASP A 182 19.85 5.59 -16.92
N ASP A 183 18.63 5.19 -16.57
CA ASP A 183 17.47 5.19 -17.46
C ASP A 183 16.89 6.61 -17.55
N VAL A 184 16.16 6.89 -18.64
CA VAL A 184 15.44 8.16 -18.80
C VAL A 184 14.30 8.25 -17.76
N ASP A 185 13.84 7.12 -17.23
CA ASP A 185 12.79 7.06 -16.22
C ASP A 185 13.34 6.86 -14.79
N SER A 186 13.39 7.95 -14.02
CA SER A 186 13.83 7.94 -12.62
C SER A 186 13.01 7.00 -11.74
N LEU A 187 11.73 6.75 -12.05
CA LEU A 187 10.91 5.82 -11.27
C LEU A 187 11.34 4.36 -11.48
N ILE A 188 11.79 4.02 -12.68
CA ILE A 188 12.31 2.69 -12.99
C ILE A 188 13.68 2.49 -12.36
N VAL A 189 14.53 3.53 -12.39
CA VAL A 189 15.83 3.52 -11.69
C VAL A 189 15.62 3.28 -10.20
N ASP A 190 14.70 4.01 -9.57
CA ASP A 190 14.37 3.84 -8.15
C ASP A 190 13.89 2.41 -7.87
N LYS A 191 12.98 1.87 -8.69
CA LYS A 191 12.54 0.48 -8.57
C LYS A 191 13.68 -0.53 -8.65
N ARG A 192 14.57 -0.37 -9.63
CA ARG A 192 15.71 -1.28 -9.84
C ARG A 192 16.71 -1.21 -8.70
N ARG A 193 16.95 -0.03 -8.13
CA ARG A 193 17.79 0.13 -6.93
C ARG A 193 17.21 -0.64 -5.75
N GLU A 194 15.90 -0.56 -5.55
CA GLU A 194 15.20 -1.30 -4.49
C GLU A 194 15.30 -2.82 -4.66
N VAL A 195 15.13 -3.31 -5.90
CA VAL A 195 15.28 -4.73 -6.24
C VAL A 195 16.74 -5.19 -6.06
N ALA A 196 17.70 -4.37 -6.49
CA ALA A 196 19.11 -4.67 -6.34
C ALA A 196 19.53 -4.75 -4.87
N ALA A 197 19.09 -3.80 -4.03
CA ALA A 197 19.34 -3.84 -2.59
C ALA A 197 18.74 -5.10 -1.97
N ASP A 198 17.52 -5.48 -2.37
CA ASP A 198 16.90 -6.69 -1.85
C ASP A 198 17.71 -7.97 -2.18
N LEU A 199 17.99 -8.19 -3.46
CA LEU A 199 18.73 -9.39 -3.91
C LEU A 199 20.18 -9.43 -3.38
N LYS A 200 20.88 -8.28 -3.33
CA LYS A 200 22.22 -8.20 -2.75
C LYS A 200 22.22 -8.57 -1.27
N GLY A 201 21.26 -8.06 -0.51
CA GLY A 201 21.10 -8.37 0.91
C GLY A 201 20.93 -9.86 1.14
N LYS A 202 20.04 -10.49 0.37
CA LYS A 202 19.79 -11.94 0.45
C LYS A 202 21.03 -12.75 0.13
N ARG A 203 21.74 -12.38 -0.95
CA ARG A 203 23.00 -13.02 -1.34
C ARG A 203 24.04 -12.91 -0.22
N ARG A 204 24.19 -11.74 0.41
CA ARG A 204 25.11 -11.54 1.55
C ARG A 204 24.76 -12.43 2.74
N ILE A 205 23.48 -12.49 3.12
CA ILE A 205 22.99 -13.37 4.19
C ILE A 205 23.31 -14.84 3.91
N LEU A 206 23.06 -15.31 2.68
CA LEU A 206 23.32 -16.70 2.29
C LEU A 206 24.81 -17.04 2.25
N LEU A 207 25.66 -16.08 1.88
CA LEU A 207 27.11 -16.24 1.79
C LEU A 207 27.85 -15.95 3.10
N ASP A 208 27.16 -15.48 4.15
CA ASP A 208 27.77 -14.93 5.37
C ASP A 208 28.80 -13.81 5.04
N ASP A 209 28.53 -13.03 3.97
CA ASP A 209 29.43 -11.99 3.45
C ASP A 209 29.03 -10.58 3.93
N PHE A 210 29.60 -10.20 5.07
CA PHE A 210 29.40 -8.90 5.71
C PHE A 210 30.62 -7.97 5.58
N GLY A 211 31.57 -8.31 4.70
CA GLY A 211 32.78 -7.51 4.48
C GLY A 211 32.47 -6.16 3.84
N GLY A 212 33.13 -5.10 4.34
CA GLY A 212 33.07 -3.76 3.75
C GLY A 212 31.77 -2.99 3.99
N LEU A 213 30.87 -3.50 4.84
CA LEU A 213 29.64 -2.80 5.20
C LEU A 213 29.92 -1.64 6.16
N VAL A 214 29.18 -0.56 5.96
CA VAL A 214 29.25 0.62 6.83
C VAL A 214 28.33 0.43 8.02
N THR A 215 28.89 0.41 9.23
CA THR A 215 28.09 0.29 10.47
C THR A 215 27.25 1.55 10.71
N ILE A 216 25.97 1.35 10.99
CA ILE A 216 25.02 2.36 11.40
C ILE A 216 24.74 2.19 12.89
N ASP A 217 25.04 3.22 13.67
CA ASP A 217 24.65 3.35 15.07
C ASP A 217 23.39 4.22 15.24
N ILE A 218 22.92 4.36 16.48
CA ILE A 218 21.73 5.15 16.80
C ILE A 218 21.89 6.63 16.42
N ASP A 219 23.08 7.20 16.60
CA ASP A 219 23.32 8.59 16.23
C ASP A 219 23.22 8.79 14.71
N ARG A 220 23.73 7.83 13.93
CA ARG A 220 23.62 7.85 12.48
C ARG A 220 22.19 7.60 11.99
N LEU A 221 21.42 6.73 12.65
CA LEU A 221 19.98 6.58 12.39
C LEU A 221 19.25 7.91 12.63
N ARG A 222 19.49 8.53 13.79
CA ARG A 222 18.90 9.82 14.17
C ARG A 222 19.26 10.93 13.18
N SER A 223 20.53 11.03 12.81
CA SER A 223 21.01 12.04 11.85
C SER A 223 20.54 11.78 10.42
N ALA A 224 20.20 10.54 10.07
CA ALA A 224 19.62 10.22 8.79
C ALA A 224 18.13 10.58 8.72
N LEU A 225 17.41 10.70 9.84
CA LEU A 225 15.99 11.03 9.85
C LEU A 225 15.78 12.56 9.84
N PRO A 226 14.79 13.06 9.10
CA PRO A 226 14.50 14.49 9.03
C PRO A 226 14.01 15.03 10.37
N THR A 227 14.37 16.28 10.63
CA THR A 227 13.83 17.08 11.73
C THR A 227 12.52 17.73 11.33
N CYS A 228 11.76 18.25 12.30
CA CYS A 228 10.45 18.88 12.08
C CYS A 228 10.45 20.05 11.06
N ASN A 229 11.61 20.60 10.72
CA ASN A 229 11.77 21.74 9.81
C ASN A 229 12.15 21.33 8.38
N ASP A 230 12.45 20.06 8.14
CA ASP A 230 12.91 19.61 6.82
C ASP A 230 11.73 19.44 5.85
N THR A 231 11.97 19.76 4.58
CA THR A 231 10.99 19.47 3.53
C THR A 231 11.04 17.99 3.23
N VAL A 232 10.00 17.26 3.64
CA VAL A 232 9.87 15.81 3.43
C VAL A 232 9.25 15.54 2.06
N GLU A 233 9.92 14.74 1.25
CA GLU A 233 9.42 14.35 -0.07
C GLU A 233 8.78 12.96 -0.05
N THR A 234 9.33 12.05 0.75
CA THR A 234 8.86 10.66 0.87
C THR A 234 8.50 10.35 2.31
N VAL A 235 7.40 9.64 2.51
CA VAL A 235 6.96 9.16 3.82
C VAL A 235 6.91 7.64 3.81
N VAL A 236 7.58 7.03 4.79
CA VAL A 236 7.49 5.59 5.07
C VAL A 236 6.45 5.39 6.16
N LEU A 237 5.46 4.54 5.91
CA LEU A 237 4.37 4.29 6.84
C LEU A 237 3.95 2.81 6.89
N GLY A 238 3.53 2.42 8.10
CA GLY A 238 2.93 1.13 8.41
C GLY A 238 1.43 1.05 8.13
N HIS A 239 0.80 -0.03 8.58
CA HIS A 239 -0.66 -0.10 8.67
C HIS A 239 -1.22 0.83 9.76
N ALA A 240 -2.54 1.10 9.73
CA ALA A 240 -3.22 1.80 10.82
C ALA A 240 -3.13 0.99 12.14
N HIS A 241 -3.08 1.67 13.28
CA HIS A 241 -2.76 1.03 14.58
C HIS A 241 -1.47 0.21 14.49
N PRO A 242 -0.33 0.86 14.22
CA PRO A 242 0.88 0.15 13.84
C PRO A 242 1.47 -0.58 15.05
N ASP A 243 1.98 -1.78 14.81
CA ASP A 243 2.71 -2.57 15.80
C ASP A 243 4.23 -2.33 15.69
N ALA A 244 5.01 -3.18 16.37
CA ALA A 244 6.46 -3.11 16.34
C ALA A 244 7.06 -3.42 14.97
N ASP A 245 6.48 -4.35 14.20
CA ASP A 245 7.01 -4.69 12.88
C ASP A 245 6.84 -3.49 11.94
N ALA A 246 5.66 -2.88 11.95
CA ALA A 246 5.33 -1.72 11.15
C ALA A 246 6.20 -0.48 11.47
N LEU A 247 6.26 -0.04 12.73
CA LEU A 247 6.96 1.22 13.08
C LEU A 247 8.48 1.09 13.03
N VAL A 248 9.03 -0.03 13.50
CA VAL A 248 10.48 -0.23 13.48
C VAL A 248 10.97 -0.36 12.03
N SER A 249 10.23 -1.10 11.19
CA SER A 249 10.49 -1.14 9.74
C SER A 249 10.47 0.25 9.11
N ALA A 250 9.48 1.09 9.46
CA ALA A 250 9.35 2.43 8.90
C ALA A 250 10.56 3.32 9.23
N VAL A 251 11.02 3.29 10.48
CA VAL A 251 12.19 4.05 10.96
C VAL A 251 13.46 3.64 10.21
N PHE A 252 13.73 2.34 10.16
CA PHE A 252 14.96 1.84 9.54
C PHE A 252 14.96 1.98 8.03
N GLU A 253 13.81 1.81 7.37
CA GLU A 253 13.69 2.02 5.93
C GLU A 253 13.82 3.51 5.54
N ALA A 254 13.22 4.43 6.33
CA ALA A 254 13.40 5.86 6.11
C ALA A 254 14.88 6.26 6.26
N ALA A 255 15.55 5.78 7.32
CA ALA A 255 16.97 6.03 7.54
C ALA A 255 17.83 5.44 6.41
N ARG A 256 17.58 4.20 5.96
CA ARG A 256 18.27 3.57 4.83
C ARG A 256 18.19 4.44 3.59
N ARG A 257 16.98 4.89 3.23
CA ARG A 257 16.75 5.71 2.03
C ARG A 257 17.51 7.03 2.06
N ASN A 258 17.55 7.70 3.21
CA ASN A 258 18.30 8.94 3.38
C ASN A 258 19.82 8.72 3.29
N LEU A 259 20.32 7.60 3.84
CA LEU A 259 21.74 7.24 3.78
C LEU A 259 22.19 6.81 2.37
N ASP A 260 21.33 6.14 1.61
CA ASP A 260 21.64 5.58 0.28
C ASP A 260 21.49 6.64 -0.82
N SER A 261 20.41 7.44 -0.77
CA SER A 261 19.99 8.24 -1.93
C SER A 261 20.44 9.69 -1.88
N GLY A 262 20.68 10.26 -0.69
CA GLY A 262 21.14 11.65 -0.46
C GLY A 262 20.30 12.80 -1.06
N SER A 263 19.38 12.52 -1.99
CA SER A 263 18.73 13.50 -2.86
C SER A 263 17.24 13.71 -2.57
N ARG A 264 16.61 12.82 -1.78
CA ARG A 264 15.19 12.93 -1.39
C ARG A 264 15.04 12.67 0.10
N THR A 265 14.49 13.63 0.81
CA THR A 265 14.25 13.53 2.25
C THR A 265 13.11 12.56 2.53
N CYS A 266 13.40 11.53 3.34
CA CYS A 266 12.45 10.49 3.72
C CYS A 266 12.13 10.56 5.22
N ALA A 267 10.86 10.62 5.61
CA ALA A 267 10.44 10.57 7.01
C ALA A 267 9.71 9.27 7.34
N ALA A 268 9.86 8.77 8.56
CA ALA A 268 9.01 7.70 9.09
C ALA A 268 7.79 8.32 9.81
N TRP A 269 6.59 7.89 9.44
CA TRP A 269 5.34 8.41 10.01
C TRP A 269 4.73 7.41 10.98
N ALA A 270 4.14 7.95 12.05
CA ALA A 270 3.41 7.17 13.04
C ALA A 270 2.20 7.96 13.54
N GLU A 271 0.99 7.41 13.41
CA GLU A 271 -0.21 7.97 14.04
C GLU A 271 -0.13 7.93 15.57
N SER A 272 0.30 6.79 16.09
CA SER A 272 0.52 6.52 17.51
C SER A 272 1.84 5.76 17.69
N ILE A 273 2.38 5.71 18.91
CA ILE A 273 3.52 4.84 19.25
C ILE A 273 3.06 3.92 20.37
N PRO A 274 2.97 2.59 20.14
CA PRO A 274 2.70 1.63 21.20
C PRO A 274 3.82 1.61 22.27
N PRO A 275 3.52 1.21 23.53
CA PRO A 275 4.49 1.16 24.61
C PRO A 275 5.73 0.31 24.31
N GLU A 276 5.55 -0.84 23.67
CA GLU A 276 6.64 -1.75 23.27
C GLU A 276 7.52 -1.12 22.19
N VAL A 277 6.94 -0.35 21.27
CA VAL A 277 7.71 0.39 20.26
C VAL A 277 8.49 1.53 20.91
N ALA A 278 7.88 2.24 21.86
CA ALA A 278 8.56 3.28 22.62
C ALA A 278 9.76 2.73 23.42
N HIS A 279 9.61 1.51 23.96
CA HIS A 279 10.69 0.79 24.63
C HIS A 279 11.80 0.38 23.64
N ILE A 280 11.44 -0.19 22.49
CA ILE A 280 12.39 -0.68 21.48
C ILE A 280 13.18 0.48 20.86
N LEU A 281 12.51 1.51 20.34
CA LEU A 281 13.14 2.63 19.64
C LEU A 281 13.82 3.61 20.60
N GLY A 282 13.32 3.70 21.84
CA GLY A 282 13.73 4.70 22.80
C GLY A 282 13.31 6.13 22.41
N PRO A 283 13.44 7.09 23.35
CA PRO A 283 12.94 8.45 23.16
C PRO A 283 13.58 9.16 21.95
N VAL A 284 14.87 8.91 21.73
CA VAL A 284 15.66 9.57 20.68
C VAL A 284 15.09 9.33 19.28
N LEU A 285 14.72 8.10 18.94
CA LEU A 285 14.17 7.78 17.63
C LEU A 285 12.65 8.01 17.59
N CYS A 286 11.94 7.86 18.71
CA CYS A 286 10.53 8.22 18.80
C CYS A 286 10.28 9.70 18.49
N ASP A 287 11.18 10.59 18.92
CA ASP A 287 11.08 12.03 18.66
C ASP A 287 11.33 12.39 17.18
N CYS A 288 11.94 11.49 16.40
CA CYS A 288 12.14 11.65 14.95
C CYS A 288 10.93 11.24 14.10
N LEU A 289 9.90 10.63 14.69
CA LEU A 289 8.71 10.19 13.96
C LEU A 289 7.81 11.39 13.62
N THR A 290 7.49 11.56 12.34
CA THR A 290 6.52 12.59 11.95
C THR A 290 5.10 12.17 12.37
N ARG A 291 4.39 13.10 12.99
CA ARG A 291 2.96 12.94 13.36
C ARG A 291 2.03 13.57 12.35
N LYS A 292 2.55 14.42 11.46
CA LYS A 292 1.75 15.05 10.41
C LYS A 292 1.42 13.99 9.36
N PRO A 293 0.14 13.69 9.11
CA PRO A 293 -0.25 12.73 8.07
C PRO A 293 0.33 13.13 6.70
N PRO A 294 0.73 12.15 5.86
CA PRO A 294 1.17 12.44 4.51
C PRO A 294 0.02 13.07 3.70
N ASP A 295 0.35 14.09 2.92
CA ASP A 295 -0.57 14.74 1.98
C ASP A 295 -0.33 14.30 0.53
N ALA A 296 -1.12 14.84 -0.41
CA ALA A 296 -1.08 14.47 -1.82
C ALA A 296 0.26 14.75 -2.55
N ASN A 297 1.18 15.49 -1.92
CA ASN A 297 2.49 15.81 -2.50
C ASN A 297 3.59 14.83 -2.08
N HIS A 298 3.33 13.96 -1.11
CA HIS A 298 4.32 13.02 -0.61
C HIS A 298 4.33 11.72 -1.42
N ALA A 299 5.52 11.24 -1.78
CA ALA A 299 5.69 9.87 -2.20
C ALA A 299 5.53 8.93 -1.00
N LEU A 300 4.94 7.76 -1.19
CA LEU A 300 4.67 6.80 -0.12
C LEU A 300 5.50 5.53 -0.27
N VAL A 301 6.09 5.08 0.82
CA VAL A 301 6.67 3.75 0.97
C VAL A 301 5.89 3.02 2.04
N LEU A 302 5.31 1.89 1.68
CA LEU A 302 4.50 1.08 2.57
C LEU A 302 5.37 -0.01 3.17
N VAL A 303 5.36 -0.13 4.50
CA VAL A 303 6.02 -1.22 5.22
C VAL A 303 4.96 -1.98 6.01
N ASP A 304 5.04 -3.31 6.04
CA ASP A 304 4.06 -4.16 6.73
C ASP A 304 2.58 -3.88 6.35
N CYS A 305 2.37 -3.33 5.15
CA CYS A 305 1.05 -3.03 4.63
C CYS A 305 1.07 -2.87 3.10
N GLN A 306 -0.09 -3.09 2.48
CA GLN A 306 -0.28 -2.90 1.03
C GLN A 306 -1.20 -1.72 0.72
N ASN A 307 -2.00 -1.30 1.69
CA ASN A 307 -2.95 -0.24 1.49
C ASN A 307 -2.55 0.96 2.33
N SER A 308 -2.39 2.11 1.69
CA SER A 308 -2.24 3.36 2.43
C SER A 308 -3.58 3.73 3.07
N PRO A 309 -3.62 4.02 4.39
CA PRO A 309 -4.83 4.53 5.03
C PRO A 309 -5.27 5.90 4.48
N HIS A 310 -4.43 6.58 3.70
CA HIS A 310 -4.68 7.91 3.14
C HIS A 310 -5.04 7.90 1.63
N SER A 311 -5.62 6.78 1.16
CA SER A 311 -6.34 6.63 -0.13
C SER A 311 -5.62 7.00 -1.44
N ASN A 312 -4.30 7.21 -1.43
CA ASN A 312 -3.54 7.64 -2.60
C ASN A 312 -2.59 6.56 -3.17
N ALA A 313 -3.15 5.46 -3.69
CA ALA A 313 -2.37 4.37 -4.30
C ALA A 313 -1.40 4.84 -5.42
N LYS A 314 -1.69 5.98 -6.07
CA LYS A 314 -0.82 6.57 -7.11
C LYS A 314 0.50 7.14 -6.56
N LEU A 315 0.55 7.47 -5.28
CA LEU A 315 1.72 8.02 -4.60
C LEU A 315 2.69 6.93 -4.11
N VAL A 316 2.24 5.68 -4.07
CA VAL A 316 3.06 4.54 -3.63
C VAL A 316 4.22 4.33 -4.62
N LYS A 317 5.43 4.26 -4.07
CA LYS A 317 6.68 4.02 -4.82
C LYS A 317 7.32 2.69 -4.47
N ALA A 318 7.16 2.24 -3.22
CA ALA A 318 7.65 0.95 -2.78
C ALA A 318 6.74 0.32 -1.73
N VAL A 319 6.77 -1.01 -1.67
CA VAL A 319 6.04 -1.86 -0.72
C VAL A 319 7.02 -2.91 -0.19
N ILE A 320 7.19 -2.94 1.13
CA ILE A 320 7.98 -3.93 1.86
C ILE A 320 7.01 -4.61 2.81
N ASP A 321 6.44 -5.72 2.38
CA ASP A 321 5.40 -6.40 3.13
C ASP A 321 5.67 -7.90 3.11
N HIS A 322 5.34 -8.54 4.21
CA HIS A 322 5.47 -9.98 4.40
C HIS A 322 4.13 -10.72 4.23
N HIS A 323 3.02 -9.99 4.14
CA HIS A 323 1.70 -10.53 3.82
C HIS A 323 1.58 -10.92 2.33
N PRO A 324 0.69 -11.87 1.97
CA PRO A 324 0.43 -12.21 0.58
C PRO A 324 0.00 -10.99 -0.24
N CYS A 325 0.69 -10.72 -1.35
CA CYS A 325 0.36 -9.58 -2.21
C CYS A 325 -0.97 -9.80 -2.93
N VAL A 326 -1.97 -8.98 -2.62
CA VAL A 326 -3.29 -8.98 -3.26
C VAL A 326 -3.53 -7.73 -4.11
N THR A 327 -2.74 -6.68 -3.89
CA THR A 327 -2.88 -5.40 -4.57
C THR A 327 -2.05 -5.35 -5.85
N THR A 328 -2.66 -4.91 -6.95
CA THR A 328 -1.95 -4.62 -8.20
C THR A 328 -1.47 -3.18 -8.19
N TYR A 329 -0.15 -2.96 -8.25
CA TYR A 329 0.45 -1.63 -8.34
C TYR A 329 0.94 -1.30 -9.75
N PRO A 330 1.13 0.00 -10.06
CA PRO A 330 1.83 0.41 -11.28
C PRO A 330 3.20 -0.24 -11.44
N TYR A 331 3.65 -0.42 -12.68
CA TYR A 331 4.88 -1.16 -13.03
C TYR A 331 6.17 -0.59 -12.39
N TYR A 332 6.16 0.68 -11.99
CA TYR A 332 7.29 1.36 -11.36
C TYR A 332 7.34 1.19 -9.84
N VAL A 333 6.33 0.58 -9.21
CA VAL A 333 6.35 0.33 -7.77
C VAL A 333 7.28 -0.85 -7.48
N ALA A 334 8.26 -0.63 -6.61
CA ALA A 334 9.07 -1.71 -6.07
C ALA A 334 8.26 -2.50 -5.04
N GLN A 335 8.23 -3.82 -5.13
CA GLN A 335 7.52 -4.67 -4.18
C GLN A 335 8.47 -5.74 -3.68
N SER A 336 8.48 -6.02 -2.38
CA SER A 336 9.15 -7.21 -1.85
C SER A 336 8.16 -8.38 -2.02
N TYR A 337 8.53 -9.41 -2.77
CA TYR A 337 7.62 -10.52 -3.15
C TYR A 337 7.66 -11.72 -2.20
N GLU A 338 8.46 -11.66 -1.15
CA GLU A 338 8.67 -12.78 -0.26
C GLU A 338 7.66 -12.85 0.87
N THR A 339 7.15 -14.05 1.15
CA THR A 339 6.53 -14.35 2.44
C THR A 339 7.63 -14.50 3.49
N SER A 340 8.08 -13.36 4.01
CA SER A 340 8.95 -13.24 5.18
C SER A 340 8.14 -13.48 6.47
N TRP A 341 8.82 -13.72 7.57
CA TRP A 341 8.20 -13.71 8.90
C TRP A 341 7.97 -12.32 9.47
N SER A 342 8.72 -11.32 9.03
CA SER A 342 8.51 -9.92 9.41
C SER A 342 9.02 -8.97 8.32
N SER A 343 8.39 -7.81 8.19
CA SER A 343 8.91 -6.71 7.37
C SER A 343 10.22 -6.15 7.93
N THR A 344 10.44 -6.25 9.24
CA THR A 344 11.67 -5.85 9.92
C THR A 344 12.88 -6.61 9.36
N LEU A 345 12.74 -7.92 9.09
CA LEU A 345 13.79 -8.71 8.45
C LEU A 345 14.03 -8.31 6.99
N GLN A 346 12.96 -8.01 6.24
CA GLN A 346 13.07 -7.54 4.85
C GLN A 346 13.82 -6.19 4.78
N VAL A 347 13.54 -5.29 5.72
CA VAL A 347 14.26 -4.01 5.86
C VAL A 347 15.73 -4.25 6.23
N TYR A 348 16.03 -5.18 7.14
CA TYR A 348 17.43 -5.54 7.45
C TYR A 348 18.18 -6.07 6.24
N ILE A 349 17.54 -6.95 5.46
CA ILE A 349 18.11 -7.47 4.20
C ILE A 349 18.42 -6.32 3.24
N LYS A 350 17.50 -5.38 3.05
CA LYS A 350 17.72 -4.20 2.20
C LYS A 350 18.84 -3.29 2.73
N LEU A 351 18.99 -3.12 4.05
CA LEU A 351 20.11 -2.39 4.65
C LEU A 351 21.45 -3.02 4.25
N LEU A 352 21.57 -4.35 4.39
CA LEU A 352 22.77 -5.11 3.98
C LEU A 352 23.06 -4.93 2.49
N GLY A 353 22.03 -4.98 1.65
CA GLY A 353 22.19 -4.82 0.21
C GLY A 353 22.51 -3.40 -0.26
N SER A 354 22.09 -2.38 0.51
CA SER A 354 22.52 -0.99 0.35
C SER A 354 23.93 -0.73 0.91
N GLY A 355 24.62 -1.74 1.45
CA GLY A 355 26.01 -1.61 1.92
C GLY A 355 26.15 -1.19 3.37
N PHE A 356 25.09 -1.33 4.17
CA PHE A 356 25.08 -0.98 5.59
C PHE A 356 24.97 -2.22 6.48
N ASP A 357 25.52 -2.15 7.68
CA ASP A 357 25.22 -3.10 8.76
C ASP A 357 24.92 -2.33 10.05
N LEU A 358 24.52 -3.01 11.11
CA LEU A 358 24.06 -2.38 12.33
C LEU A 358 25.08 -2.52 13.47
N ASP A 359 25.14 -1.48 14.31
CA ASP A 359 25.79 -1.59 15.60
C ASP A 359 24.96 -2.49 16.55
N PRO A 360 25.52 -2.93 17.68
CA PRO A 360 24.79 -3.77 18.63
C PRO A 360 23.46 -3.18 19.11
N THR A 361 23.36 -1.86 19.24
CA THR A 361 22.15 -1.20 19.74
C THR A 361 21.04 -1.20 18.69
N ALA A 362 21.34 -0.81 17.46
CA ALA A 362 20.38 -0.82 16.36
C ALA A 362 19.95 -2.23 15.97
N ALA A 363 20.88 -3.20 16.01
CA ALA A 363 20.56 -4.59 15.76
C ALA A 363 19.62 -5.20 16.81
N LYS A 364 19.79 -4.80 18.09
CA LYS A 364 18.87 -5.17 19.16
C LYS A 364 17.44 -4.71 18.82
N MET A 365 17.25 -3.51 18.29
CA MET A 365 15.92 -2.98 17.97
C MET A 365 15.19 -3.83 16.92
N LEU A 366 15.87 -4.15 15.80
CA LEU A 366 15.29 -5.02 14.77
C LEU A 366 15.05 -6.44 15.29
N ALA A 367 15.96 -6.97 16.11
CA ALA A 367 15.80 -8.30 16.68
C ALA A 367 14.60 -8.38 17.64
N GLU A 368 14.42 -7.40 18.52
CA GLU A 368 13.30 -7.35 19.46
C GLU A 368 11.94 -7.23 18.74
N ALA A 369 11.84 -6.34 17.74
CA ALA A 369 10.64 -6.21 16.91
C ALA A 369 10.32 -7.52 16.17
N THR A 370 11.33 -8.17 15.59
CA THR A 370 11.15 -9.44 14.89
C THR A 370 10.73 -10.57 15.83
N VAL A 371 11.26 -10.64 17.07
CA VAL A 371 10.86 -11.65 18.05
C VAL A 371 9.41 -11.46 18.52
N LEU A 372 8.97 -10.21 18.66
CA LEU A 372 7.59 -9.90 19.00
C LEU A 372 6.60 -10.32 17.91
N GLU A 373 6.95 -10.08 16.64
CA GLU A 373 6.11 -10.46 15.50
C GLU A 373 6.11 -11.97 15.25
N ALA A 374 7.30 -12.57 15.17
CA ALA A 374 7.42 -13.96 14.77
C ALA A 374 7.09 -14.98 15.87
N GLU A 375 7.10 -14.57 17.14
CA GLU A 375 7.01 -15.42 18.34
C GLU A 375 8.12 -16.49 18.45
N PRO A 376 8.80 -16.63 19.62
CA PRO A 376 9.91 -17.57 19.77
C PRO A 376 9.61 -19.00 19.33
N GLU A 377 8.39 -19.47 19.60
CA GLU A 377 7.96 -20.82 19.26
C GLU A 377 7.80 -21.04 17.76
N LEU A 378 7.53 -20.03 16.95
CA LEU A 378 7.32 -20.22 15.50
C LEU A 378 8.59 -19.94 14.69
N MET A 379 9.63 -19.37 15.32
CA MET A 379 10.90 -19.05 14.64
C MET A 379 11.58 -20.28 13.99
N PHE A 380 11.31 -21.51 14.45
CA PHE A 380 11.85 -22.72 13.81
C PHE A 380 11.28 -22.97 12.41
N ALA A 381 10.12 -22.38 12.09
CA ALA A 381 9.47 -22.47 10.79
C ALA A 381 9.88 -21.33 9.85
N MET A 382 10.83 -20.48 10.26
CA MET A 382 11.43 -19.45 9.41
C MET A 382 12.04 -20.03 8.14
N GLY A 383 11.84 -19.32 7.02
CA GLY A 383 12.57 -19.59 5.79
C GLY A 383 14.07 -19.44 6.03
N LYS A 384 14.90 -20.11 5.23
CA LYS A 384 16.35 -20.14 5.46
C LYS A 384 16.97 -18.74 5.53
N VAL A 385 16.59 -17.83 4.62
CA VAL A 385 17.09 -16.46 4.59
C VAL A 385 16.70 -15.70 5.86
N ASP A 386 15.42 -15.70 6.24
CA ASP A 386 14.93 -15.07 7.49
C ASP A 386 15.65 -15.61 8.72
N ARG A 387 15.81 -16.93 8.81
CA ARG A 387 16.51 -17.57 9.92
C ARG A 387 17.97 -17.09 10.00
N LEU A 388 18.69 -17.06 8.88
CA LEU A 388 20.09 -16.60 8.85
C LEU A 388 20.19 -15.10 9.16
N ALA A 389 19.28 -14.28 8.65
CA ALA A 389 19.19 -12.86 8.96
C ALA A 389 18.93 -12.64 10.47
N MET A 390 18.03 -13.41 11.05
CA MET A 390 17.73 -13.35 12.47
C MET A 390 18.88 -13.86 13.35
N GLU A 391 19.56 -14.94 12.94
CA GLU A 391 20.77 -15.43 13.61
C GLU A 391 21.89 -14.38 13.59
N ARG A 392 22.06 -13.68 12.46
CA ARG A 392 23.01 -12.57 12.34
C ARG A 392 22.66 -11.43 13.28
N LEU A 393 21.40 -10.96 13.28
CA LEU A 393 20.92 -9.92 14.19
C LEU A 393 21.17 -10.29 15.66
N LYS A 394 20.79 -11.51 16.08
CA LYS A 394 21.03 -12.01 17.45
C LYS A 394 22.53 -12.06 17.80
N ARG A 395 23.40 -12.36 16.83
CA ARG A 395 24.86 -12.44 17.05
C ARG A 395 25.49 -11.08 17.33
N ILE A 396 24.97 -10.01 16.72
CA ILE A 396 25.53 -8.66 16.87
C ILE A 396 24.79 -7.82 17.90
N ALA A 397 23.52 -8.12 18.18
CA ALA A 397 22.70 -7.37 19.10
C ALA A 397 23.34 -7.26 20.49
N ALA A 398 23.20 -6.08 21.08
CA ALA A 398 23.36 -5.90 22.52
C ALA A 398 22.37 -6.80 23.28
N PRO A 399 22.52 -7.00 24.61
CA PRO A 399 21.59 -7.79 25.39
C PRO A 399 20.12 -7.38 25.13
N MET A 400 19.36 -8.32 24.58
CA MET A 400 17.96 -8.12 24.24
C MET A 400 17.09 -8.24 25.50
N THR A 401 16.02 -7.48 25.50
CA THR A 401 14.88 -7.65 26.41
C THR A 401 14.29 -9.02 26.17
N SER A 402 13.95 -9.74 27.23
CA SER A 402 13.35 -11.07 27.09
C SER A 402 11.98 -10.96 26.43
N TYR A 403 11.56 -11.98 25.67
CA TYR A 403 10.22 -12.02 25.09
C TYR A 403 9.12 -11.85 26.16
N PRO A 404 9.18 -12.52 27.34
CA PRO A 404 8.21 -12.27 28.41
C PRO A 404 8.14 -10.81 28.89
N ASP A 405 9.28 -10.11 28.95
CA ASP A 405 9.31 -8.71 29.36
C ASP A 405 8.72 -7.79 28.27
N LEU A 406 9.04 -8.04 26.99
CA LEU A 406 8.44 -7.30 25.88
C LEU A 406 6.92 -7.50 25.82
N MET A 407 6.46 -8.74 26.00
CA MET A 407 5.04 -9.08 26.09
C MET A 407 4.37 -8.42 27.31
N ALA A 408 5.07 -8.31 28.44
CA ALA A 408 4.57 -7.61 29.62
C ALA A 408 4.36 -6.11 29.37
N ILE A 409 5.26 -5.49 28.59
CA ILE A 409 5.13 -4.08 28.17
C ILE A 409 3.92 -3.92 27.23
N MET A 410 3.84 -4.72 26.17
CA MET A 410 2.77 -4.67 25.18
C MET A 410 1.38 -4.91 25.80
N THR A 411 1.28 -5.87 26.72
CA THR A 411 0.00 -6.25 27.36
C THR A 411 -0.28 -5.50 28.67
N GLY A 412 0.59 -4.56 29.06
CA GLY A 412 0.51 -3.86 30.35
C GLY A 412 -0.62 -2.85 30.47
N SER A 413 -1.23 -2.43 29.35
CA SER A 413 -2.37 -1.50 29.36
C SER A 413 -3.62 -2.17 29.93
N THR A 414 -4.27 -1.50 30.89
CA THR A 414 -5.60 -1.88 31.40
C THR A 414 -6.74 -1.12 30.69
N ASN A 415 -6.40 -0.22 29.76
CA ASN A 415 -7.40 0.51 29.00
C ASN A 415 -8.01 -0.41 27.94
N ARG A 416 -9.29 -0.74 28.14
CA ARG A 416 -10.05 -1.62 27.27
C ARG A 416 -10.15 -1.13 25.82
N ASP A 417 -10.35 0.16 25.61
CA ASP A 417 -10.52 0.72 24.27
C ASP A 417 -9.20 0.66 23.50
N TYR A 418 -8.09 0.87 24.20
CA TYR A 418 -6.75 0.63 23.67
C TYR A 418 -6.52 -0.85 23.34
N GLN A 419 -6.83 -1.77 24.26
CA GLN A 419 -6.67 -3.21 24.03
C GLN A 419 -7.52 -3.72 22.85
N PHE A 420 -8.69 -3.14 22.62
CA PHE A 420 -9.54 -3.48 21.47
C PHE A 420 -8.95 -2.95 20.16
N SER A 421 -8.46 -1.72 20.14
CA SER A 421 -7.99 -1.03 18.93
C SER A 421 -6.53 -1.30 18.56
N SER A 422 -5.69 -1.74 19.51
CA SER A 422 -4.24 -1.86 19.32
C SER A 422 -3.83 -2.83 18.21
N ASP A 423 -4.59 -3.90 18.02
CA ASP A 423 -4.39 -4.87 16.93
C ASP A 423 -5.74 -5.16 16.22
N TYR A 424 -6.48 -4.08 15.95
CA TYR A 424 -7.71 -4.11 15.18
C TYR A 424 -7.42 -3.85 13.69
N LYS A 425 -7.89 -4.75 12.83
CA LYS A 425 -7.87 -4.58 11.36
C LYS A 425 -9.30 -4.65 10.82
N SER A 426 -9.56 -3.93 9.74
CA SER A 426 -10.84 -4.00 9.03
C SER A 426 -10.65 -4.16 7.51
N ASP A 427 -11.34 -5.14 6.94
CA ASP A 427 -11.40 -5.41 5.49
C ASP A 427 -12.74 -6.06 5.17
N GLY A 428 -13.80 -5.25 5.09
CA GLY A 428 -15.20 -5.69 4.94
C GLY A 428 -15.83 -6.26 6.21
N PHE A 429 -15.03 -6.57 7.22
CA PHE A 429 -15.44 -6.95 8.59
C PHE A 429 -14.32 -6.57 9.57
N GLY A 430 -14.64 -6.49 10.87
CA GLY A 430 -13.67 -6.18 11.92
C GLY A 430 -12.95 -7.41 12.47
N PHE A 431 -11.68 -7.29 12.82
CA PHE A 431 -10.91 -8.35 13.47
C PHE A 431 -9.97 -7.74 14.53
N ALA A 432 -10.25 -7.99 15.81
CA ALA A 432 -9.43 -7.56 16.94
C ALA A 432 -8.67 -8.75 17.54
N VAL A 433 -7.37 -8.60 17.77
CA VAL A 433 -6.57 -9.54 18.59
C VAL A 433 -6.24 -8.88 19.92
N ILE A 434 -6.57 -9.56 21.01
CA ILE A 434 -6.41 -9.04 22.36
C ILE A 434 -5.51 -9.99 23.14
N LYS A 435 -4.28 -9.54 23.43
CA LYS A 435 -3.29 -10.31 24.18
C LYS A 435 -3.37 -9.92 25.66
N SER A 436 -3.59 -10.88 26.55
CA SER A 436 -3.76 -10.62 27.99
C SER A 436 -3.23 -11.78 28.86
N ARG A 437 -2.98 -11.50 30.14
CA ARG A 437 -2.71 -12.52 31.18
C ARG A 437 -3.96 -12.97 31.93
N GLN A 438 -5.03 -12.20 31.84
CA GLN A 438 -6.27 -12.43 32.59
C GLN A 438 -7.47 -12.39 31.64
N ARG A 439 -8.36 -13.37 31.81
CA ARG A 439 -9.61 -13.41 31.05
C ARG A 439 -10.46 -12.19 31.40
N GLN A 440 -10.94 -11.49 30.37
CA GLN A 440 -11.89 -10.40 30.52
C GLN A 440 -13.20 -10.78 29.80
N PRO A 441 -14.09 -11.55 30.45
CA PRO A 441 -15.10 -12.34 29.75
C PRO A 441 -16.22 -11.55 29.04
N SER A 442 -16.38 -10.25 29.31
CA SER A 442 -17.57 -9.49 28.89
C SER A 442 -17.30 -8.07 28.40
N CYS A 443 -16.06 -7.63 28.31
CA CYS A 443 -15.79 -6.19 28.14
C CYS A 443 -15.71 -5.75 26.67
N PHE A 444 -15.33 -6.63 25.74
CA PHE A 444 -15.10 -6.26 24.33
C PHE A 444 -16.32 -6.44 23.41
N THR A 445 -17.31 -7.23 23.81
CA THR A 445 -18.52 -7.46 23.01
C THR A 445 -19.25 -6.16 22.72
N ASP A 446 -19.46 -5.31 23.72
CA ASP A 446 -20.12 -4.01 23.56
C ASP A 446 -19.34 -3.09 22.60
N LEU A 447 -18.00 -3.09 22.66
CA LEU A 447 -17.15 -2.31 21.75
C LEU A 447 -17.29 -2.81 20.30
N SER A 448 -17.25 -4.13 20.10
CA SER A 448 -17.44 -4.71 18.76
C SER A 448 -18.85 -4.49 18.21
N GLN A 449 -19.88 -4.46 19.06
CA GLN A 449 -21.25 -4.11 18.66
C GLN A 449 -21.33 -2.65 18.24
N ALA A 450 -20.80 -1.73 19.05
CA ALA A 450 -20.76 -0.31 18.73
C ALA A 450 -19.99 -0.06 17.42
N ASN A 451 -18.84 -0.71 17.25
CA ASN A 451 -18.01 -0.62 16.05
C ASN A 451 -18.74 -1.17 14.81
N ASN A 452 -19.41 -2.32 14.92
CA ASN A 452 -20.24 -2.85 13.83
C ASN A 452 -21.34 -1.87 13.40
N MET A 453 -21.97 -1.18 14.35
CA MET A 453 -23.02 -0.20 14.05
C MET A 453 -22.45 1.07 13.42
N GLN A 454 -21.34 1.58 13.95
CA GLN A 454 -20.69 2.80 13.48
C GLN A 454 -20.08 2.65 12.09
N GLU A 455 -19.33 1.57 11.86
CA GLU A 455 -18.62 1.30 10.61
C GLU A 455 -19.46 0.48 9.63
N HIS A 456 -20.74 0.24 9.96
CA HIS A 456 -21.68 -0.57 9.18
C HIS A 456 -21.16 -1.97 8.80
N LEU A 457 -20.36 -2.60 9.66
CA LEU A 457 -19.76 -3.92 9.39
C LEU A 457 -20.76 -5.05 9.70
N PRO A 458 -20.79 -6.15 8.92
CA PRO A 458 -21.65 -7.31 9.20
C PRO A 458 -21.21 -8.12 10.42
N LEU A 459 -19.91 -8.05 10.75
CA LEU A 459 -19.25 -8.91 11.73
C LEU A 459 -18.01 -8.20 12.27
N THR A 460 -17.74 -8.40 13.56
CA THR A 460 -16.43 -8.19 14.16
C THR A 460 -16.03 -9.46 14.91
N ILE A 461 -14.84 -9.98 14.63
CA ILE A 461 -14.22 -11.10 15.36
C ILE A 461 -13.34 -10.53 16.45
N ILE A 462 -13.51 -11.02 17.68
CA ILE A 462 -12.63 -10.73 18.82
C ILE A 462 -11.88 -12.00 19.18
N LYS A 463 -10.57 -12.02 19.03
CA LYS A 463 -9.70 -13.11 19.45
C LYS A 463 -8.94 -12.70 20.71
N GLN A 464 -9.34 -13.22 21.86
CA GLN A 464 -8.64 -13.04 23.13
C GLN A 464 -7.64 -14.18 23.33
N VAL A 465 -6.35 -13.85 23.43
CA VAL A 465 -5.26 -14.79 23.72
C VAL A 465 -4.82 -14.60 25.17
N LEU A 466 -5.02 -15.63 25.97
CA LEU A 466 -4.62 -15.69 27.37
C LEU A 466 -3.31 -16.46 27.47
N TYR A 467 -2.25 -15.76 27.83
CA TYR A 467 -0.94 -16.35 28.05
C TYR A 467 -0.77 -16.79 29.51
N ASP A 468 0.12 -17.76 29.72
CA ASP A 468 0.64 -18.06 31.05
C ASP A 468 1.39 -16.83 31.63
N VAL A 469 1.60 -16.82 32.94
CA VAL A 469 2.17 -15.65 33.67
C VAL A 469 3.53 -15.22 33.11
N ASP A 470 4.31 -16.17 32.61
CA ASP A 470 5.64 -15.99 32.03
C ASP A 470 5.65 -15.90 30.50
N PHE A 471 4.47 -15.86 29.84
CA PHE A 471 4.33 -15.89 28.38
C PHE A 471 5.02 -17.08 27.69
N SER A 472 5.26 -18.18 28.41
CA SER A 472 5.88 -19.38 27.85
C SER A 472 4.93 -20.19 26.96
N ALA A 473 3.63 -20.07 27.16
CA ALA A 473 2.60 -20.75 26.37
C ALA A 473 1.28 -19.98 26.33
N VAL A 474 0.41 -20.37 25.40
CA VAL A 474 -0.99 -19.92 25.34
C VAL A 474 -1.85 -20.82 26.25
N HIS A 475 -2.22 -20.29 27.41
CA HIS A 475 -3.12 -20.95 28.35
C HIS A 475 -4.47 -21.28 27.71
N CYS A 476 -5.06 -20.28 27.05
CA CYS A 476 -6.38 -20.35 26.46
C CYS A 476 -6.55 -19.27 25.39
N GLU A 477 -7.22 -19.60 24.29
CA GLU A 477 -7.66 -18.65 23.29
C GLU A 477 -9.18 -18.68 23.18
N VAL A 478 -9.81 -17.51 23.17
CA VAL A 478 -11.27 -17.35 23.03
C VAL A 478 -11.54 -16.46 21.82
N ILE A 479 -12.12 -17.04 20.76
CA ILE A 479 -12.52 -16.34 19.55
C ILE A 479 -14.03 -16.14 19.60
N THR A 480 -14.48 -14.90 19.78
CA THR A 480 -15.89 -14.52 19.82
C THR A 480 -16.28 -13.80 18.53
N ALA A 481 -17.36 -14.23 17.89
CA ALA A 481 -17.92 -13.59 16.72
C ALA A 481 -19.09 -12.68 17.10
N THR A 482 -18.87 -11.36 17.03
CA THR A 482 -19.91 -10.37 17.26
C THR A 482 -20.54 -9.97 15.92
N PHE A 483 -21.75 -10.47 15.68
CA PHE A 483 -22.49 -10.17 14.45
C PHE A 483 -23.35 -8.92 14.62
N ASN A 484 -23.43 -8.13 13.56
CA ASN A 484 -24.29 -6.97 13.52
C ASN A 484 -25.76 -7.42 13.37
N PRO A 485 -26.66 -7.04 14.30
CA PRO A 485 -28.07 -7.45 14.23
C PRO A 485 -28.84 -6.84 13.05
N THR A 486 -28.31 -5.80 12.40
CA THR A 486 -28.94 -5.19 11.22
C THR A 486 -28.75 -6.04 9.94
N TYR A 487 -27.86 -7.03 9.98
CA TYR A 487 -27.62 -7.96 8.88
C TYR A 487 -28.42 -9.25 9.08
N HIS A 488 -29.08 -9.73 8.01
CA HIS A 488 -29.87 -10.96 8.08
C HIS A 488 -28.98 -12.19 8.21
N ASP A 489 -29.28 -13.02 9.21
CA ASP A 489 -28.57 -14.28 9.43
C ASP A 489 -29.22 -15.45 8.68
N LYS A 490 -28.76 -15.74 7.45
CA LYS A 490 -29.16 -16.93 6.66
C LYS A 490 -28.25 -18.13 6.92
N GLY A 491 -27.88 -18.37 8.17
CA GLY A 491 -26.84 -19.33 8.53
C GLY A 491 -25.43 -18.77 8.36
N PHE A 492 -25.29 -17.46 8.17
CA PHE A 492 -24.00 -16.77 8.15
C PHE A 492 -23.28 -16.94 9.49
N ARG A 493 -24.02 -16.81 10.60
CA ARG A 493 -23.45 -17.03 11.95
C ARG A 493 -22.86 -18.42 12.09
N ARG A 494 -23.65 -19.42 11.73
CA ARG A 494 -23.24 -20.81 11.78
C ARG A 494 -22.04 -21.08 10.87
N ALA A 495 -22.06 -20.59 9.63
CA ALA A 495 -20.96 -20.78 8.69
C ALA A 495 -19.64 -20.18 9.20
N VAL A 496 -19.68 -18.97 9.78
CA VAL A 496 -18.50 -18.32 10.37
C VAL A 496 -17.96 -19.15 11.53
N ILE A 497 -18.82 -19.56 12.47
CA ILE A 497 -18.40 -20.37 13.63
C ILE A 497 -17.85 -21.74 13.19
N ASP A 498 -18.53 -22.42 12.26
CA ASP A 498 -18.09 -23.70 11.72
C ASP A 498 -16.70 -23.57 11.07
N VAL A 499 -16.46 -22.54 10.25
CA VAL A 499 -15.16 -22.31 9.60
C VAL A 499 -14.06 -21.98 10.60
N VAL A 500 -14.33 -21.11 11.59
CA VAL A 500 -13.37 -20.79 12.65
C VAL A 500 -13.02 -22.05 13.44
N GLN A 501 -14.03 -22.84 13.83
CA GLN A 501 -13.82 -24.09 14.57
C GLN A 501 -12.98 -25.07 13.76
N GLN A 502 -13.30 -25.30 12.49
CA GLN A 502 -12.54 -26.23 11.64
C GLN A 502 -11.10 -25.77 11.43
N ALA A 503 -10.86 -24.46 11.26
CA ALA A 503 -9.51 -23.90 11.17
C ALA A 503 -8.72 -24.13 12.46
N CYS A 504 -9.33 -23.87 13.63
CA CYS A 504 -8.70 -24.14 14.92
C CYS A 504 -8.44 -25.65 15.12
N ILE A 505 -9.36 -26.53 14.72
CA ILE A 505 -9.17 -28.00 14.81
C ILE A 505 -8.01 -28.45 13.92
N ALA A 506 -7.91 -27.91 12.70
CA ALA A 506 -6.83 -28.25 11.78
C ALA A 506 -5.46 -27.82 12.33
N PHE A 507 -5.40 -26.71 13.07
CA PHE A 507 -4.16 -26.17 13.62
C PHE A 507 -3.78 -26.78 14.98
N HIS A 508 -4.73 -26.88 15.92
CA HIS A 508 -4.48 -27.31 17.31
C HIS A 508 -4.86 -28.77 17.60
N GLY A 509 -5.58 -29.42 16.70
CA GLY A 509 -6.16 -30.75 16.89
C GLY A 509 -7.53 -30.73 17.59
N GLN A 510 -8.36 -31.72 17.26
CA GLN A 510 -9.76 -31.78 17.70
C GLN A 510 -9.96 -31.79 19.23
N GLY A 511 -9.03 -32.39 19.98
CA GLY A 511 -9.12 -32.50 21.44
C GLY A 511 -8.97 -31.17 22.20
N ASN A 512 -8.47 -30.12 21.52
CA ASN A 512 -8.12 -28.84 22.13
C ASN A 512 -9.12 -27.73 21.79
N VAL A 513 -10.17 -28.01 21.00
CA VAL A 513 -11.08 -26.99 20.46
C VAL A 513 -12.52 -27.29 20.85
N MET A 514 -13.17 -26.32 21.46
CA MET A 514 -14.58 -26.35 21.83
C MET A 514 -15.32 -25.19 21.16
N ALA A 515 -16.48 -25.46 20.57
CA ALA A 515 -17.35 -24.42 20.01
C ALA A 515 -18.63 -24.29 20.83
N ALA A 516 -19.04 -23.05 21.05
CA ALA A 516 -20.35 -22.62 21.52
C ALA A 516 -21.03 -21.78 20.42
N PHE A 517 -22.21 -21.22 20.70
CA PHE A 517 -23.06 -20.57 19.69
C PHE A 517 -22.36 -19.45 18.89
N ASP A 518 -21.58 -18.60 19.57
CA ASP A 518 -20.87 -17.45 18.99
C ASP A 518 -19.37 -17.44 19.31
N THR A 519 -18.87 -18.51 19.92
CA THR A 519 -17.54 -18.52 20.53
C THR A 519 -16.82 -19.84 20.24
N VAL A 520 -15.56 -19.78 19.82
CA VAL A 520 -14.65 -20.91 19.73
C VAL A 520 -13.56 -20.75 20.78
N THR A 521 -13.39 -21.76 21.62
CA THR A 521 -12.36 -21.79 22.66
C THR A 521 -11.30 -22.82 22.29
N VAL A 522 -10.03 -22.42 22.36
CA VAL A 522 -8.88 -23.31 22.25
C VAL A 522 -8.23 -23.41 23.62
N THR A 523 -8.01 -24.62 24.11
CA THR A 523 -7.34 -24.88 25.40
C THR A 523 -6.00 -25.54 25.17
N ALA A 524 -4.99 -25.16 25.95
CA ALA A 524 -3.67 -25.79 25.94
C ALA A 524 -2.98 -25.81 24.55
N GLY A 525 -3.10 -24.71 23.81
CA GLY A 525 -2.32 -24.50 22.58
C GLY A 525 -0.87 -24.17 22.91
N ARG A 526 0.08 -24.61 22.06
CA ARG A 526 1.48 -24.16 22.19
C ARG A 526 1.59 -22.67 21.80
N SER A 527 0.97 -22.33 20.67
CA SER A 527 0.90 -20.98 20.12
C SER A 527 -0.55 -20.51 19.94
N GLN A 528 -0.75 -19.24 19.58
CA GLN A 528 -2.07 -18.70 19.22
C GLN A 528 -2.46 -19.07 17.79
N THR A 529 -3.76 -19.21 17.50
CA THR A 529 -4.25 -19.46 16.14
C THR A 529 -3.90 -18.29 15.21
N PRO A 530 -3.11 -18.46 14.13
CA PRO A 530 -2.66 -17.32 13.32
C PRO A 530 -3.81 -16.54 12.68
N ARG A 531 -3.77 -15.19 12.73
CA ARG A 531 -4.73 -14.34 11.99
C ARG A 531 -4.69 -14.63 10.49
N LEU A 532 -3.50 -14.91 9.96
CA LEU A 532 -3.27 -15.30 8.56
C LEU A 532 -4.02 -16.58 8.15
N LEU A 533 -4.38 -17.45 9.10
CA LEU A 533 -5.22 -18.62 8.85
C LEU A 533 -6.70 -18.25 8.85
N LEU A 534 -7.15 -17.48 9.86
CA LEU A 534 -8.57 -17.20 10.08
C LEU A 534 -9.14 -16.15 9.13
N MET A 535 -8.45 -15.01 8.99
CA MET A 535 -8.97 -13.83 8.30
C MET A 535 -9.31 -14.09 6.82
N PRO A 536 -8.48 -14.80 6.01
CA PRO A 536 -8.85 -15.11 4.63
C PRO A 536 -10.07 -16.03 4.48
N LEU A 537 -10.26 -16.97 5.40
CA LEU A 537 -11.41 -17.87 5.40
C LEU A 537 -12.70 -17.15 5.73
N ILE A 538 -12.66 -16.29 6.77
CA ILE A 538 -13.80 -15.47 7.20
C ILE A 538 -14.13 -14.43 6.13
N LYS A 539 -13.12 -13.77 5.54
CA LYS A 539 -13.31 -12.80 4.47
C LYS A 539 -14.07 -13.38 3.30
N ARG A 540 -13.77 -14.59 2.84
CA ARG A 540 -14.54 -15.24 1.76
C ARG A 540 -16.02 -15.41 2.09
N LEU A 541 -16.34 -15.76 3.33
CA LEU A 541 -17.74 -15.85 3.78
C LEU A 541 -18.40 -14.47 3.84
N VAL A 542 -17.68 -13.44 4.30
CA VAL A 542 -18.15 -12.06 4.35
C VAL A 542 -18.39 -11.52 2.94
N ASP A 543 -17.43 -11.67 2.03
CA ASP A 543 -17.53 -11.22 0.64
C ASP A 543 -18.72 -11.89 -0.06
N GLU A 544 -18.93 -13.20 0.16
CA GLU A 544 -20.11 -13.91 -0.35
C GLU A 544 -21.41 -13.40 0.31
N HIS A 545 -21.40 -13.14 1.61
CA HIS A 545 -22.54 -12.60 2.35
C HIS A 545 -22.94 -11.20 1.86
N LEU A 546 -21.94 -10.39 1.47
CA LEU A 546 -22.12 -9.03 0.93
C LEU A 546 -22.33 -9.01 -0.60
N SER A 547 -22.21 -10.14 -1.29
CA SER A 547 -22.36 -10.22 -2.74
C SER A 547 -23.79 -9.90 -3.20
N PHE A 548 -23.92 -9.42 -4.44
CA PHE A 548 -25.21 -9.19 -5.10
C PHE A 548 -25.31 -10.05 -6.37
N ALA A 549 -26.43 -10.73 -6.56
CA ALA A 549 -26.75 -11.52 -7.75
C ALA A 549 -27.85 -10.85 -8.58
N TYR A 550 -27.62 -10.64 -9.87
CA TYR A 550 -28.66 -10.11 -10.76
C TYR A 550 -29.69 -11.20 -11.12
N SER A 551 -30.95 -10.94 -10.78
CA SER A 551 -32.07 -11.82 -11.11
C SER A 551 -32.76 -11.35 -12.39
N ASN A 552 -32.55 -12.08 -13.49
CA ASN A 552 -33.21 -11.82 -14.78
C ASN A 552 -34.75 -11.86 -14.68
N ARG A 553 -35.30 -12.58 -13.70
CA ARG A 553 -36.76 -12.65 -13.48
C ARG A 553 -37.32 -11.40 -12.78
N LEU A 554 -36.48 -10.72 -12.00
CA LEU A 554 -36.85 -9.50 -11.27
C LEU A 554 -36.29 -8.24 -11.94
N ASP A 555 -35.44 -8.39 -12.95
CA ASP A 555 -34.69 -7.33 -13.63
C ASP A 555 -33.91 -6.44 -12.63
N ARG A 556 -33.35 -7.05 -11.58
CA ARG A 556 -32.75 -6.33 -10.44
C ARG A 556 -31.55 -7.10 -9.87
N TYR A 557 -30.55 -6.36 -9.35
CA TYR A 557 -29.52 -6.91 -8.47
C TYR A 557 -30.12 -7.21 -7.10
N VAL A 558 -29.98 -8.45 -6.64
CA VAL A 558 -30.49 -8.97 -5.38
C VAL A 558 -29.30 -9.24 -4.48
N ALA A 559 -29.22 -8.58 -3.33
CA ALA A 559 -28.20 -8.88 -2.32
C ALA A 559 -28.37 -10.34 -1.85
N CYS A 560 -27.27 -11.09 -1.78
CA CYS A 560 -27.25 -12.44 -1.20
C CYS A 560 -27.51 -12.38 0.31
N GLY A 561 -27.00 -11.34 0.99
CA GLY A 561 -27.38 -10.93 2.35
C GLY A 561 -28.45 -9.82 2.33
N PHE A 562 -29.62 -10.05 2.94
CA PHE A 562 -30.63 -9.00 3.06
C PHE A 562 -30.32 -8.14 4.31
N TYR A 563 -30.45 -6.83 4.18
CA TYR A 563 -30.46 -5.90 5.32
C TYR A 563 -31.82 -6.02 6.03
N CYS A 564 -31.85 -6.30 7.34
CA CYS A 564 -33.08 -6.22 8.13
C CYS A 564 -33.06 -4.91 8.91
N GLY A 565 -33.65 -3.87 8.32
CA GLY A 565 -33.85 -2.56 8.94
C GLY A 565 -34.89 -2.61 10.05
N LEU A 566 -34.55 -3.24 11.17
CA LEU A 566 -35.38 -3.24 12.37
C LEU A 566 -34.75 -2.34 13.44
N ASN A 567 -35.43 -1.21 13.65
CA ASN A 567 -35.39 -0.28 14.79
C ASN A 567 -34.33 0.84 14.77
N ASP A 568 -34.67 1.95 14.11
CA ASP A 568 -35.17 3.16 14.79
C ASP A 568 -35.39 4.28 13.76
N GLY A 569 -36.65 4.52 13.39
CA GLY A 569 -37.08 5.73 12.69
C GLY A 569 -36.65 5.92 11.22
N ALA A 570 -35.73 5.13 10.68
CA ALA A 570 -35.36 5.20 9.26
C ALA A 570 -36.10 4.10 8.45
N MET A 571 -37.12 4.50 7.69
CA MET A 571 -37.85 3.60 6.78
C MET A 571 -36.94 3.11 5.65
N TYR A 572 -36.35 1.92 5.76
CA TYR A 572 -35.81 1.19 4.61
C TYR A 572 -36.68 -0.05 4.37
N GLY A 573 -37.40 -0.03 3.24
CA GLY A 573 -38.65 -0.77 3.06
C GLY A 573 -38.53 -2.29 2.84
N GLU A 574 -39.70 -2.95 2.84
CA GLU A 574 -39.86 -4.38 2.60
C GLU A 574 -39.28 -4.83 1.24
N PRO A 575 -38.89 -6.11 1.10
CA PRO A 575 -38.44 -6.68 -0.18
C PRO A 575 -39.49 -6.48 -1.27
N GLY A 576 -39.19 -5.60 -2.24
CA GLY A 576 -40.10 -5.23 -3.33
C GLY A 576 -40.75 -3.84 -3.20
N SER A 577 -40.57 -3.13 -2.08
CA SER A 577 -40.99 -1.73 -1.97
C SER A 577 -39.91 -0.80 -2.54
N GLU A 578 -40.31 0.04 -3.50
CA GLU A 578 -39.44 0.70 -4.47
C GLU A 578 -38.69 1.95 -3.97
N SER A 579 -38.71 2.26 -2.67
CA SER A 579 -38.25 3.57 -2.19
C SER A 579 -36.93 3.60 -1.42
N THR A 580 -36.34 2.48 -1.01
CA THR A 580 -35.17 2.57 -0.10
C THR A 580 -34.16 1.43 -0.20
N VAL A 581 -33.38 1.44 -1.29
CA VAL A 581 -31.96 1.03 -1.22
C VAL A 581 -31.13 2.19 -1.76
N ARG A 582 -31.08 3.28 -1.00
CA ARG A 582 -29.89 4.16 -1.00
C ARG A 582 -28.95 3.61 0.06
N ALA A 583 -28.40 2.43 -0.19
CA ALA A 583 -27.13 2.11 0.43
C ALA A 583 -26.12 3.06 -0.22
N GLN A 584 -25.68 4.07 0.51
CA GLN A 584 -24.49 4.87 0.18
C GLN A 584 -23.25 3.97 0.28
N LEU A 585 -23.24 2.85 -0.45
CA LEU A 585 -22.03 2.12 -0.74
C LEU A 585 -21.26 3.01 -1.72
N CYS A 586 -20.23 3.66 -1.19
CA CYS A 586 -19.40 4.62 -1.89
C CYS A 586 -18.96 4.08 -3.27
N HIS A 587 -19.03 4.97 -4.26
CA HIS A 587 -18.40 4.82 -5.57
C HIS A 587 -16.87 4.89 -5.48
#